data_AF-A0A0E3GRL1-F1
#
_entry.id   AF-A0A0E3GRL1-F1
#
_cell.length_a   1.000
_cell.length_b   1.000
_cell.length_c   1.000
_cell.angle_alpha   90.00
_cell.angle_beta   90.00
_cell.angle_gamma   90.00
#
_symmetry.space_group_name_H-M   'P 1'
#
loop_
_entity.id
_entity.type
_entity.pdbx_description
1 polymer ?
#
loop_
_entity_poly.entity_id
_entity_poly.type
_entity_poly.pdbx_seq_one_letter_code
_entity_poly.pdbx_strand_id
1 'polypeptide(L)'
;MGEDEYKKIKETVFTYKEAEKYIKCDILGFNVGLKTYSSNEISNLPKQITYEKGGYIYTYVSTENSPPTFNGVELPNDDIITKDGQVISTKTYGYKLVYTNEPKISTGIVFVSPIEGAGKASWKSADLVDELASSGVKYSPDDVVAVAKTADGKLVWLENGNSKARIQHILDHADDFAKKGVQQDKIQDLVMESLTNGKVVDYQGRGTGRPIYEVTFEGKTYHIAITVGDNGYIVGANPTTWP
;
A
#
# COMPACT_ATOMS: atom_id res chain seq x y z
N MET A 1 2.46 3.64 -31.06
CA MET A 1 1.88 2.29 -30.91
C MET A 1 0.42 2.47 -30.53
N GLY A 2 -0.50 2.11 -31.42
CA GLY A 2 -1.94 2.28 -31.21
C GLY A 2 -2.55 1.14 -30.38
N GLU A 3 -3.74 1.37 -29.82
CA GLU A 3 -4.51 0.37 -29.02
C GLU A 3 -4.68 -0.98 -29.73
N ASP A 4 -4.65 -1.00 -31.06
CA ASP A 4 -4.83 -2.21 -31.86
C ASP A 4 -3.57 -3.08 -32.00
N GLU A 5 -2.37 -2.54 -31.77
CA GLU A 5 -1.13 -3.35 -31.72
C GLU A 5 -1.01 -4.10 -30.39
N TYR A 6 -1.54 -3.54 -29.29
CA TYR A 6 -1.58 -4.21 -27.98
C TYR A 6 -2.51 -5.43 -27.97
N LYS A 7 -3.59 -5.42 -28.76
CA LYS A 7 -4.57 -6.52 -28.84
C LYS A 7 -4.11 -7.72 -29.67
N LYS A 8 -2.96 -7.67 -30.34
CA LYS A 8 -2.51 -8.71 -31.30
C LYS A 8 -1.48 -9.70 -30.78
N ILE A 9 -1.12 -9.64 -29.51
CA ILE A 9 -0.31 -10.69 -28.88
C ILE A 9 -1.26 -11.57 -28.07
N LYS A 10 -1.79 -12.64 -28.70
CA LYS A 10 -2.35 -13.79 -27.97
C LYS A 10 -1.17 -14.52 -27.30
N GLU A 11 -0.52 -13.89 -26.35
CA GLU A 11 0.35 -14.60 -25.42
C GLU A 11 -0.55 -15.29 -24.41
N THR A 12 -0.34 -16.59 -24.30
CA THR A 12 -1.08 -17.58 -23.52
C THR A 12 -1.65 -16.99 -22.24
N VAL A 13 -2.97 -17.06 -22.07
CA VAL A 13 -3.59 -16.77 -20.78
C VAL A 13 -3.26 -17.94 -19.86
N PHE A 14 -2.45 -17.69 -18.84
CA PHE A 14 -2.06 -18.67 -17.85
C PHE A 14 -3.14 -18.80 -16.79
N THR A 15 -3.29 -19.98 -16.20
CA THR A 15 -3.95 -20.07 -14.90
C THR A 15 -3.05 -19.43 -13.83
N TYR A 16 -3.65 -18.95 -12.74
CA TYR A 16 -2.88 -18.41 -11.61
C TYR A 16 -1.76 -19.34 -11.13
N LYS A 17 -2.04 -20.65 -11.01
CA LYS A 17 -1.06 -21.66 -10.58
C LYS A 17 0.10 -21.85 -11.56
N GLU A 18 -0.13 -21.63 -12.85
CA GLU A 18 0.94 -21.69 -13.84
C GLU A 18 1.76 -20.41 -13.80
N ALA A 19 1.11 -19.26 -13.71
CA ALA A 19 1.76 -17.94 -13.63
C ALA A 19 2.69 -17.82 -12.41
N GLU A 20 2.27 -18.29 -11.24
CA GLU A 20 3.08 -18.21 -10.01
C GLU A 20 4.42 -18.94 -10.13
N LYS A 21 4.52 -20.03 -10.88
CA LYS A 21 5.78 -20.77 -11.09
C LYS A 21 6.87 -19.92 -11.75
N TYR A 22 6.43 -18.92 -12.52
CA TYR A 22 7.33 -17.99 -13.20
C TYR A 22 7.61 -16.74 -12.36
N ILE A 23 6.61 -16.26 -11.61
CA ILE A 23 6.67 -14.95 -10.95
C ILE A 23 7.21 -15.05 -9.53
N LYS A 24 6.87 -16.12 -8.80
CA LYS A 24 7.10 -16.25 -7.36
C LYS A 24 8.22 -17.22 -7.05
N CYS A 25 9.00 -16.90 -6.02
CA CYS A 25 9.97 -17.79 -5.41
C CYS A 25 9.37 -18.37 -4.13
N ASP A 26 9.21 -19.69 -4.09
CA ASP A 26 8.70 -20.40 -2.93
C ASP A 26 9.78 -21.33 -2.37
N ILE A 27 10.06 -21.21 -1.07
CA ILE A 27 10.99 -22.09 -0.33
C ILE A 27 10.19 -22.73 0.81
N LEU A 28 10.14 -24.07 0.83
CA LEU A 28 9.40 -24.83 1.85
C LEU A 28 7.92 -24.42 1.98
N GLY A 29 7.29 -24.03 0.86
CA GLY A 29 5.90 -23.57 0.84
C GLY A 29 5.67 -22.13 1.31
N PHE A 30 6.74 -21.40 1.66
CA PHE A 30 6.69 -19.97 1.96
C PHE A 30 7.12 -19.16 0.75
N ASN A 31 6.31 -18.17 0.38
CA ASN A 31 6.72 -17.20 -0.62
C ASN A 31 7.80 -16.28 -0.05
N VAL A 32 8.99 -16.32 -0.64
CA VAL A 32 10.16 -15.55 -0.19
C VAL A 32 10.49 -14.38 -1.13
N GLY A 33 9.57 -14.06 -2.05
CA GLY A 33 9.68 -12.92 -2.95
C GLY A 33 9.43 -13.27 -4.42
N LEU A 34 9.91 -12.39 -5.29
CA LEU A 34 9.86 -12.55 -6.74
C LEU A 34 10.99 -13.44 -7.22
N LYS A 35 10.71 -14.26 -8.24
CA LYS A 35 11.69 -15.15 -8.84
C LYS A 35 12.61 -14.37 -9.79
N THR A 36 13.91 -14.65 -9.69
CA THR A 36 14.95 -14.13 -10.56
C THR A 36 15.45 -15.20 -11.52
N TYR A 37 15.87 -14.76 -12.70
CA TYR A 37 16.39 -15.62 -13.77
C TYR A 37 17.71 -15.08 -14.29
N SER A 38 18.61 -15.97 -14.68
CA SER A 38 19.75 -15.62 -15.54
C SER A 38 19.30 -15.32 -16.97
N SER A 39 20.18 -14.68 -17.75
CA SER A 39 19.94 -14.42 -19.19
C SER A 39 19.62 -15.71 -19.98
N ASN A 40 20.28 -16.82 -19.66
CA ASN A 40 20.06 -18.10 -20.33
C ASN A 40 18.70 -18.72 -19.98
N GLU A 41 18.26 -18.59 -18.73
CA GLU A 41 16.95 -19.09 -18.33
C GLU A 41 15.83 -18.25 -18.97
N ILE A 42 15.88 -16.93 -18.81
CA ILE A 42 14.78 -16.05 -19.24
C ILE A 42 14.56 -16.07 -20.75
N SER A 43 15.61 -16.29 -21.54
CA SER A 43 15.52 -16.36 -23.01
C SER A 43 14.63 -17.51 -23.49
N ASN A 44 14.43 -18.55 -22.67
CA ASN A 44 13.58 -19.70 -22.95
C ASN A 44 12.18 -19.61 -22.31
N LEU A 45 11.88 -18.50 -21.64
CA LEU A 45 10.61 -18.30 -20.93
C LEU A 45 9.68 -17.32 -21.69
N PRO A 46 8.37 -17.32 -21.38
CA PRO A 46 7.41 -16.39 -22.00
C PRO A 46 7.82 -14.93 -21.84
N LYS A 47 7.65 -14.08 -22.86
CA LYS A 47 7.96 -12.64 -22.69
C LYS A 47 6.92 -11.92 -21.83
N GLN A 48 5.68 -12.39 -21.88
CA GLN A 48 4.55 -11.90 -21.09
C GLN A 48 3.85 -13.06 -20.41
N ILE A 49 3.31 -12.79 -19.22
CA ILE A 49 2.44 -13.69 -18.48
C ILE A 49 1.20 -12.90 -18.09
N THR A 50 0.06 -13.31 -18.62
CA THR A 50 -1.25 -12.75 -18.26
C THR A 50 -2.11 -13.83 -17.62
N TYR A 51 -2.73 -13.51 -16.48
CA TYR A 51 -3.67 -14.42 -15.80
C TYR A 51 -4.81 -13.64 -15.16
N GLU A 52 -5.92 -14.34 -14.91
CA GLU A 52 -7.05 -13.83 -14.13
C GLU A 52 -7.10 -14.43 -12.73
N LYS A 53 -7.36 -13.61 -11.73
CA LYS A 53 -7.57 -14.04 -10.33
C LYS A 53 -8.54 -13.08 -9.65
N GLY A 54 -9.56 -13.63 -8.98
CA GLY A 54 -10.51 -12.81 -8.21
C GLY A 54 -11.34 -11.84 -9.06
N GLY A 55 -11.50 -12.10 -10.36
CA GLY A 55 -12.18 -11.18 -11.30
C GLY A 55 -11.27 -10.11 -11.89
N TYR A 56 -9.98 -10.10 -11.52
CA TYR A 56 -8.99 -9.14 -12.01
C TYR A 56 -7.96 -9.80 -12.93
N ILE A 57 -7.47 -9.02 -13.89
CA ILE A 57 -6.46 -9.36 -14.88
C ILE A 57 -5.13 -8.82 -14.39
N TYR A 58 -4.09 -9.65 -14.43
CA TYR A 58 -2.72 -9.26 -14.13
C TYR A 58 -1.84 -9.58 -15.33
N THR A 59 -1.03 -8.60 -15.76
CA THR A 59 -0.07 -8.78 -16.84
C THR A 59 1.32 -8.43 -16.35
N TYR A 60 2.21 -9.40 -16.44
CA TYR A 60 3.63 -9.27 -16.14
C TYR A 60 4.48 -9.40 -17.40
N VAL A 61 5.57 -8.65 -17.46
CA VAL A 61 6.54 -8.68 -18.57
C VAL A 61 7.93 -9.01 -18.06
N SER A 62 8.62 -9.89 -18.78
CA SER A 62 10.04 -10.20 -18.56
C SER A 62 10.88 -8.94 -18.72
N THR A 63 11.51 -8.50 -17.64
CA THR A 63 12.27 -7.26 -17.57
C THR A 63 13.63 -7.50 -16.92
N GLU A 64 14.66 -6.81 -17.40
CA GLU A 64 15.98 -6.76 -16.74
C GLU A 64 15.84 -6.09 -15.36
N ASN A 65 16.47 -6.67 -14.35
CA ASN A 65 16.54 -6.08 -13.02
C ASN A 65 17.65 -5.05 -12.96
N SER A 66 17.43 -4.01 -12.15
CA SER A 66 18.49 -3.07 -11.82
C SER A 66 19.65 -3.81 -11.13
N PRO A 67 20.88 -3.34 -11.30
CA PRO A 67 22.03 -3.94 -10.64
C PRO A 67 21.85 -3.96 -9.11
N PRO A 68 22.32 -5.01 -8.43
CA PRO A 68 22.23 -5.07 -6.98
C PRO A 68 23.09 -3.97 -6.35
N THR A 69 22.64 -3.42 -5.23
CA THR A 69 23.44 -2.48 -4.45
C THR A 69 23.95 -3.14 -3.17
N PHE A 70 25.17 -2.80 -2.77
CA PHE A 70 25.74 -3.21 -1.48
C PHE A 70 26.24 -1.97 -0.75
N ASN A 71 25.68 -1.69 0.42
CA ASN A 71 25.93 -0.45 1.18
C ASN A 71 25.72 0.83 0.35
N GLY A 72 24.69 0.87 -0.50
CA GLY A 72 24.38 2.01 -1.36
C GLY A 72 25.28 2.15 -2.59
N VAL A 73 26.26 1.27 -2.77
CA VAL A 73 27.11 1.21 -3.97
C VAL A 73 26.51 0.22 -4.96
N GLU A 74 26.28 0.66 -6.18
CA GLU A 74 25.87 -0.20 -7.29
C GLU A 74 26.98 -1.21 -7.63
N LEU A 75 26.67 -2.50 -7.53
CA LEU A 75 27.59 -3.54 -7.97
C LEU A 75 27.56 -3.60 -9.50
N PRO A 76 28.71 -3.80 -10.15
CA PRO A 76 28.77 -3.90 -11.60
C PRO A 76 27.91 -5.07 -12.10
N ASN A 77 27.15 -4.81 -13.16
CA ASN A 77 26.29 -5.78 -13.85
C ASN A 77 26.85 -6.14 -15.23
N ASP A 78 28.17 -6.02 -15.37
CA ASP A 78 28.91 -6.35 -16.58
C ASP A 78 29.10 -7.87 -16.68
N ASP A 79 29.23 -8.36 -17.90
CA ASP A 79 29.53 -9.76 -18.12
C ASP A 79 30.95 -10.10 -17.62
N ILE A 80 31.09 -11.24 -16.95
CA ILE A 80 32.38 -11.75 -16.49
C ILE A 80 33.01 -12.54 -17.63
N ILE A 81 34.24 -12.17 -18.01
CA ILE A 81 35.05 -12.90 -18.98
C ILE A 81 36.00 -13.82 -18.20
N THR A 82 35.87 -15.13 -18.40
CA THR A 82 36.75 -16.13 -17.78
C THR A 82 38.13 -16.15 -18.46
N LYS A 83 39.12 -16.80 -17.84
CA LYS A 83 40.50 -16.86 -18.37
C LYS A 83 40.62 -17.54 -19.75
N ASP A 84 39.68 -18.41 -20.07
CA ASP A 84 39.54 -19.10 -21.35
C ASP A 84 38.63 -18.37 -22.35
N GLY A 85 38.15 -17.17 -22.01
CA GLY A 85 37.37 -16.29 -22.90
C GLY A 85 35.87 -16.55 -22.91
N GLN A 86 35.34 -17.39 -22.01
CA GLN A 86 33.90 -17.59 -21.85
C GLN A 86 33.26 -16.36 -21.22
N VAL A 87 32.13 -15.93 -21.77
CA VAL A 87 31.32 -14.81 -21.24
C VAL A 87 30.23 -15.36 -20.33
N ILE A 88 30.22 -14.91 -19.07
CA ILE A 88 29.20 -15.24 -18.08
C ILE A 88 28.44 -13.95 -17.76
N SER A 89 27.19 -13.84 -18.23
CA SER A 89 26.38 -12.67 -17.92
C SER A 89 25.93 -12.63 -16.47
N THR A 90 26.13 -11.50 -15.81
CA THR A 90 25.69 -11.24 -14.43
C THR A 90 24.28 -10.65 -14.37
N LYS A 91 23.72 -10.30 -15.53
CA LYS A 91 22.38 -9.72 -15.66
C LYS A 91 21.32 -10.69 -15.15
N THR A 92 20.44 -10.14 -14.33
CA THR A 92 19.28 -10.87 -13.82
C THR A 92 18.00 -10.29 -14.39
N TYR A 93 17.01 -11.16 -14.52
CA TYR A 93 15.70 -10.83 -15.08
C TYR A 93 14.60 -11.30 -14.14
N GLY A 94 13.43 -10.70 -14.26
CA GLY A 94 12.24 -11.07 -13.53
C GLY A 94 10.98 -10.58 -14.23
N TYR A 95 9.85 -11.16 -13.88
CA TYR A 95 8.55 -10.72 -14.37
C TYR A 95 8.06 -9.54 -13.51
N LYS A 96 7.93 -8.35 -14.11
CA LYS A 96 7.41 -7.15 -13.45
C LYS A 96 5.96 -6.91 -13.85
N LEU A 97 5.10 -6.58 -12.89
CA LEU A 97 3.70 -6.25 -13.14
C LEU A 97 3.63 -4.94 -13.93
N VAL A 98 3.08 -4.98 -15.13
CA VAL A 98 2.93 -3.80 -16.01
C VAL A 98 1.47 -3.34 -16.12
N TYR A 99 0.52 -4.23 -15.83
CA TYR A 99 -0.90 -3.89 -15.84
C TYR A 99 -1.68 -4.76 -14.87
N THR A 100 -2.60 -4.14 -14.16
CA THR A 100 -3.71 -4.81 -13.51
C THR A 100 -4.94 -3.91 -13.53
N ASN A 101 -6.12 -4.52 -13.64
CA ASN A 101 -7.39 -3.83 -13.36
C ASN A 101 -7.89 -4.10 -11.93
N GLU A 102 -7.09 -4.80 -11.11
CA GLU A 102 -7.32 -4.86 -9.68
C GLU A 102 -7.29 -3.42 -9.14
N PRO A 103 -8.37 -2.98 -8.47
CA PRO A 103 -8.36 -1.68 -7.82
C PRO A 103 -7.18 -1.67 -6.85
N LYS A 104 -6.37 -0.62 -6.92
CA LYS A 104 -5.26 -0.43 -5.98
C LYS A 104 -5.85 -0.16 -4.60
N ILE A 105 -6.21 -1.22 -3.91
CA ILE A 105 -6.52 -1.20 -2.49
C ILE A 105 -5.18 -0.98 -1.76
N SER A 106 -4.98 0.24 -1.27
CA SER A 106 -3.99 0.49 -0.21
C SER A 106 -4.54 -0.12 1.08
N THR A 107 -4.70 -1.44 1.12
CA THR A 107 -4.82 -2.17 2.39
C THR A 107 -3.53 -1.90 3.15
N GLY A 108 -3.64 -1.20 4.27
CA GLY A 108 -2.52 -0.79 5.10
C GLY A 108 -1.66 -1.98 5.51
N ILE A 109 -0.61 -2.25 4.75
CA ILE A 109 0.63 -2.89 5.15
C ILE A 109 1.72 -2.25 4.30
N VAL A 110 2.43 -1.26 4.86
CA VAL A 110 3.75 -0.88 4.36
C VAL A 110 4.72 -1.94 4.88
N PHE A 111 5.12 -2.87 4.02
CA PHE A 111 6.39 -3.57 4.25
C PHE A 111 7.49 -2.52 4.17
N VAL A 112 8.04 -2.13 5.32
CA VAL A 112 9.29 -1.39 5.37
C VAL A 112 10.43 -2.34 5.01
N SER A 113 10.84 -2.34 3.74
CA SER A 113 12.25 -2.61 3.44
C SER A 113 13.07 -1.45 4.01
N PRO A 114 14.24 -1.70 4.64
CA PRO A 114 15.04 -0.69 5.32
C PRO A 114 15.85 0.15 4.33
N ILE A 115 15.15 0.85 3.44
CA ILE A 115 15.76 1.78 2.50
C ILE A 115 14.89 3.03 2.48
N GLU A 116 15.52 4.13 2.88
CA GLU A 116 14.93 5.44 3.11
C GLU A 116 14.03 5.90 1.95
N GLY A 117 12.80 6.23 2.33
CA GLY A 117 11.78 6.74 1.43
C GLY A 117 10.41 6.60 2.08
N ALA A 118 10.09 7.49 3.00
CA ALA A 118 8.79 7.54 3.65
C ALA A 118 7.70 7.80 2.59
N GLY A 119 7.14 6.73 2.02
CA GLY A 119 5.96 6.79 1.19
C GLY A 119 4.79 7.33 2.01
N LYS A 120 4.15 8.40 1.54
CA LYS A 120 2.90 8.90 2.13
C LYS A 120 1.82 7.84 1.93
N ALA A 121 1.14 7.40 2.99
CA ALA A 121 0.05 6.45 2.85
C ALA A 121 -1.10 7.12 2.06
N SER A 122 -1.64 6.42 1.07
CA SER A 122 -2.77 6.90 0.28
C SER A 122 -4.06 6.30 0.81
N TRP A 123 -4.82 7.10 1.56
CA TRP A 123 -6.07 6.67 2.17
C TRP A 123 -7.30 6.95 1.31
N LYS A 124 -7.17 7.09 0.00
CA LYS A 124 -8.30 7.42 -0.89
C LYS A 124 -8.37 6.42 -2.05
N SER A 125 -8.73 5.17 -1.75
CA SER A 125 -8.95 4.16 -2.79
C SER A 125 -10.24 4.43 -3.56
N ALA A 126 -10.25 4.12 -4.86
CA ALA A 126 -11.41 4.37 -5.72
C ALA A 126 -12.65 3.60 -5.23
N ASP A 127 -12.49 2.31 -4.89
CA ASP A 127 -13.60 1.47 -4.42
C ASP A 127 -14.29 2.03 -3.18
N LEU A 128 -13.53 2.52 -2.20
CA LEU A 128 -14.10 3.08 -0.98
C LEU A 128 -14.74 4.45 -1.23
N VAL A 129 -14.24 5.22 -2.20
CA VAL A 129 -14.89 6.46 -2.63
C VAL A 129 -16.20 6.17 -3.37
N ASP A 130 -16.24 5.13 -4.20
CA ASP A 130 -17.45 4.67 -4.90
C ASP A 130 -18.48 4.10 -3.90
N GLU A 131 -18.01 3.37 -2.89
CA GLU A 131 -18.85 2.90 -1.78
C GLU A 131 -19.40 4.09 -0.97
N LEU A 132 -18.57 5.11 -0.69
CA LEU A 132 -19.02 6.34 -0.02
C LEU A 132 -20.08 7.06 -0.87
N ALA A 133 -19.87 7.16 -2.18
CA ALA A 133 -20.84 7.74 -3.12
C ALA A 133 -22.16 6.97 -3.14
N SER A 134 -22.09 5.65 -3.00
CA SER A 134 -23.24 4.75 -3.00
C SER A 134 -23.93 4.63 -1.63
N SER A 135 -23.29 5.09 -0.56
CA SER A 135 -23.78 4.93 0.83
C SER A 135 -25.01 5.77 1.17
N GLY A 136 -25.30 6.81 0.38
CA GLY A 136 -26.39 7.76 0.64
C GLY A 136 -26.12 8.75 1.78
N VAL A 137 -24.94 8.71 2.41
CA VAL A 137 -24.55 9.70 3.42
C VAL A 137 -24.22 11.04 2.76
N LYS A 138 -24.47 12.15 3.45
CA LYS A 138 -24.07 13.47 2.96
C LYS A 138 -22.57 13.68 3.18
N TYR A 139 -21.85 13.93 2.09
CA TYR A 139 -20.43 14.24 2.08
C TYR A 139 -20.11 15.23 0.92
N SER A 140 -18.92 15.82 0.94
CA SER A 140 -18.41 16.68 -0.14
C SER A 140 -17.36 15.92 -0.96
N PRO A 141 -17.66 15.45 -2.20
CA PRO A 141 -16.75 14.61 -2.96
C PRO A 141 -15.36 15.21 -3.20
N ASP A 142 -15.31 16.50 -3.51
CA ASP A 142 -14.07 17.23 -3.79
C ASP A 142 -13.23 17.43 -2.52
N ASP A 143 -13.86 17.39 -1.35
CA ASP A 143 -13.20 17.63 -0.07
C ASP A 143 -12.67 16.33 0.55
N VAL A 144 -13.10 15.14 0.13
CA VAL A 144 -12.64 13.88 0.73
C VAL A 144 -11.12 13.72 0.58
N VAL A 145 -10.42 13.57 1.70
CA VAL A 145 -8.96 13.36 1.73
C VAL A 145 -8.55 11.95 2.16
N ALA A 146 -9.43 11.26 2.87
CA ALA A 146 -9.23 9.87 3.28
C ALA A 146 -10.57 9.17 3.47
N VAL A 147 -10.62 7.87 3.16
CA VAL A 147 -11.72 6.95 3.39
C VAL A 147 -11.15 5.57 3.70
N ALA A 148 -11.70 4.90 4.70
CA ALA A 148 -11.29 3.57 5.13
C ALA A 148 -12.49 2.76 5.65
N LYS A 149 -12.25 1.49 5.96
CA LYS A 149 -13.14 0.68 6.77
C LYS A 149 -12.47 0.37 8.10
N THR A 150 -13.22 0.52 9.18
CA THR A 150 -12.81 0.02 10.50
C THR A 150 -12.81 -1.52 10.52
N ALA A 151 -12.25 -2.12 11.57
CA ALA A 151 -12.18 -3.57 11.72
C ALA A 151 -13.56 -4.29 11.68
N ASP A 152 -14.64 -3.61 12.08
CA ASP A 152 -16.03 -4.08 11.99
C ASP A 152 -16.70 -3.79 10.63
N GLY A 153 -15.96 -3.26 9.66
CA GLY A 153 -16.41 -3.01 8.29
C GLY A 153 -17.17 -1.69 8.10
N LYS A 154 -17.26 -0.84 9.13
CA LYS A 154 -17.92 0.48 9.02
C LYS A 154 -17.08 1.42 8.15
N LEU A 155 -17.72 2.04 7.16
CA LEU A 155 -17.10 3.04 6.31
C LEU A 155 -16.86 4.35 7.10
N VAL A 156 -15.64 4.87 7.04
CA VAL A 156 -15.24 6.12 7.72
C VAL A 156 -14.44 7.03 6.78
N TRP A 157 -14.57 8.36 6.92
CA TRP A 157 -13.87 9.31 6.04
C TRP A 157 -13.51 10.64 6.70
N LEU A 158 -12.53 11.33 6.10
CA LEU A 158 -12.08 12.69 6.41
C LEU A 158 -12.26 13.61 5.20
N GLU A 159 -12.58 14.88 5.46
CA GLU A 159 -12.71 15.94 4.45
C GLU A 159 -11.80 17.14 4.78
N ASN A 160 -11.20 17.74 3.75
CA ASN A 160 -10.63 19.08 3.75
C ASN A 160 -11.77 20.08 3.84
N GLY A 161 -11.99 20.65 5.01
CA GLY A 161 -13.07 21.61 5.20
C GLY A 161 -12.90 22.94 4.47
N ASN A 162 -14.02 23.64 4.21
CA ASN A 162 -14.04 25.09 4.39
C ASN A 162 -13.88 25.43 5.89
N SER A 163 -13.63 26.68 6.26
CA SER A 163 -13.18 27.17 7.59
C SER A 163 -13.99 26.77 8.85
N LYS A 164 -14.92 25.82 8.75
CA LYS A 164 -15.60 25.10 9.83
C LYS A 164 -15.42 23.57 9.81
N ALA A 165 -14.59 22.96 8.96
CA ALA A 165 -14.52 21.49 8.79
C ALA A 165 -13.16 20.84 9.16
N ARG A 166 -13.16 20.30 10.38
CA ARG A 166 -12.93 18.90 10.81
C ARG A 166 -11.56 18.23 10.62
N ILE A 167 -10.84 18.26 9.48
CA ILE A 167 -9.40 17.95 9.55
C ILE A 167 -8.64 19.07 10.25
N GLN A 168 -9.04 20.32 10.02
CA GLN A 168 -8.47 21.47 10.73
C GLN A 168 -8.63 21.32 12.23
N HIS A 169 -9.76 20.78 12.72
CA HIS A 169 -9.95 20.53 14.15
C HIS A 169 -8.96 19.50 14.71
N ILE A 170 -8.55 18.51 13.92
CA ILE A 170 -7.47 17.58 14.26
C ILE A 170 -6.12 18.30 14.25
N LEU A 171 -5.88 19.14 13.25
CA LEU A 171 -4.65 19.91 13.10
C LEU A 171 -4.52 21.03 14.14
N ASP A 172 -5.61 21.51 14.74
CA ASP A 172 -5.58 22.42 15.89
C ASP A 172 -4.91 21.76 17.11
N HIS A 173 -4.87 20.41 17.14
CA HIS A 173 -4.13 19.62 18.12
C HIS A 173 -2.72 19.20 17.64
N ALA A 174 -2.22 19.75 16.51
CA ALA A 174 -0.93 19.34 15.94
C ALA A 174 0.23 19.50 16.95
N ASP A 175 0.22 20.54 17.77
CA ASP A 175 1.23 20.73 18.83
C ASP A 175 1.18 19.62 19.90
N ASP A 176 -0.01 19.11 20.23
CA ASP A 176 -0.15 18.00 21.18
C ASP A 176 0.35 16.70 20.56
N PHE A 177 0.09 16.47 19.27
CA PHE A 177 0.65 15.35 18.51
C PHE A 177 2.19 15.46 18.41
N ALA A 178 2.72 16.66 18.17
CA ALA A 178 4.15 16.92 18.11
C ALA A 178 4.84 16.63 19.45
N LYS A 179 4.22 16.97 20.59
CA LYS A 179 4.72 16.58 21.93
C LYS A 179 4.81 15.06 22.12
N LYS A 180 4.03 14.28 21.36
CA LYS A 180 4.10 12.81 21.33
C LYS A 180 5.01 12.27 20.23
N GLY A 181 5.68 13.14 19.47
CA GLY A 181 6.60 12.78 18.39
C GLY A 181 5.90 12.44 17.08
N VAL A 182 4.69 12.94 16.84
CA VAL A 182 3.96 12.77 15.58
C VAL A 182 4.06 14.08 14.79
N GLN A 183 4.63 14.03 13.59
CA GLN A 183 4.68 15.20 12.70
C GLN A 183 3.30 15.51 12.12
N GLN A 184 3.04 16.78 11.83
CA GLN A 184 1.72 17.24 11.39
C GLN A 184 1.21 16.50 10.14
N ASP A 185 2.09 16.23 9.19
CA ASP A 185 1.80 15.50 7.94
C ASP A 185 1.51 14.00 8.16
N LYS A 186 1.90 13.44 9.31
CA LYS A 186 1.62 12.06 9.74
C LYS A 186 0.34 11.91 10.56
N ILE A 187 -0.27 13.01 11.00
CA ILE A 187 -1.47 12.93 11.85
C ILE A 187 -2.62 12.23 11.13
N GLN A 188 -2.86 12.54 9.85
CA GLN A 188 -3.89 11.86 9.07
C GLN A 188 -3.64 10.35 9.02
N ASP A 189 -2.41 9.94 8.69
CA ASP A 189 -2.05 8.53 8.57
C ASP A 189 -2.24 7.79 9.89
N LEU A 190 -1.83 8.40 11.01
CA LEU A 190 -2.02 7.84 12.34
C LEU A 190 -3.51 7.67 12.71
N VAL A 191 -4.36 8.65 12.37
CA VAL A 191 -5.81 8.58 12.64
C VAL A 191 -6.47 7.47 11.84
N MET A 192 -6.14 7.36 10.55
CA MET A 192 -6.69 6.32 9.68
C MET A 192 -6.20 4.93 10.08
N GLU A 193 -4.92 4.80 10.45
CA GLU A 193 -4.34 3.56 10.97
C GLU A 193 -5.01 3.13 12.28
N SER A 194 -5.23 4.08 13.20
CA SER A 194 -5.93 3.83 14.47
C SER A 194 -7.34 3.27 14.26
N LEU A 195 -8.09 3.80 13.29
CA LEU A 195 -9.45 3.34 13.01
C LEU A 195 -9.49 1.99 12.28
N THR A 196 -8.49 1.71 11.45
CA THR A 196 -8.45 0.50 10.61
C THR A 196 -7.90 -0.69 11.40
N ASN A 197 -6.78 -0.48 12.10
CA ASN A 197 -5.96 -1.52 12.72
C ASN A 197 -5.80 -1.36 14.23
N GLY A 198 -6.22 -0.22 14.79
CA GLY A 198 -6.12 0.03 16.22
C GLY A 198 -7.15 -0.77 17.03
N LYS A 199 -6.79 -1.04 18.28
CA LYS A 199 -7.67 -1.69 19.26
C LYS A 199 -8.25 -0.64 20.19
N VAL A 200 -9.56 -0.65 20.40
CA VAL A 200 -10.17 0.17 21.46
C VAL A 200 -9.74 -0.38 22.82
N VAL A 201 -9.07 0.45 23.63
CA VAL A 201 -8.55 0.07 24.95
C VAL A 201 -9.23 0.80 26.11
N ASP A 202 -9.79 1.98 25.86
CA ASP A 202 -10.54 2.77 26.86
C ASP A 202 -11.44 3.83 26.19
N TYR A 203 -12.09 4.67 27.00
CA TYR A 203 -12.99 5.74 26.55
C TYR A 203 -12.72 7.06 27.29
N GLN A 204 -12.56 8.16 26.55
CA GLN A 204 -12.40 9.51 27.08
C GLN A 204 -13.77 10.22 27.26
N GLY A 205 -14.03 10.81 28.44
CA GLY A 205 -15.20 11.67 28.69
C GLY A 205 -16.35 11.00 29.47
N ARG A 206 -17.51 11.66 29.57
CA ARG A 206 -18.72 11.14 30.24
C ARG A 206 -19.70 10.54 29.22
N GLY A 207 -20.51 9.55 29.63
CA GLY A 207 -21.52 8.92 28.77
C GLY A 207 -20.92 7.79 27.92
N THR A 208 -21.29 7.70 26.64
CA THR A 208 -20.71 6.72 25.70
C THR A 208 -19.22 6.97 25.41
N GLY A 209 -18.69 8.12 25.86
CA GLY A 209 -17.29 8.49 25.74
C GLY A 209 -16.78 8.52 24.31
N ARG A 210 -15.49 8.82 24.17
CA ARG A 210 -14.76 8.80 22.91
C ARG A 210 -13.77 7.64 22.95
N PRO A 211 -13.89 6.64 22.05
CA PRO A 211 -12.98 5.50 22.06
C PRO A 211 -11.52 5.95 21.96
N ILE A 212 -10.67 5.37 22.81
CA ILE A 212 -9.22 5.48 22.78
C ILE A 212 -8.69 4.24 22.07
N TYR A 213 -8.05 4.46 20.93
CA TYR A 213 -7.41 3.42 20.14
C TYR A 213 -5.94 3.31 20.53
N GLU A 214 -5.50 2.10 20.83
CA GLU A 214 -4.10 1.71 20.87
C GLU A 214 -3.69 1.20 19.49
N VAL A 215 -2.62 1.76 18.93
CA VAL A 215 -2.10 1.37 17.62
C VAL A 215 -0.57 1.46 17.59
N THR A 216 0.08 0.54 16.89
CA THR A 216 1.51 0.66 16.56
C THR A 216 1.65 1.36 15.21
N PHE A 217 2.27 2.53 15.21
CA PHE A 217 2.49 3.35 14.02
C PHE A 217 3.96 3.77 13.96
N GLU A 218 4.62 3.56 12.81
CA GLU A 218 6.05 3.86 12.61
C GLU A 218 6.96 3.31 13.74
N GLY A 219 6.65 2.11 14.24
CA GLY A 219 7.44 1.42 15.28
C GLY A 219 7.18 1.91 16.71
N LYS A 220 6.22 2.82 16.93
CA LYS A 220 5.84 3.34 18.25
C LYS A 220 4.36 3.08 18.54
N THR A 221 4.05 2.73 19.78
CA THR A 221 2.66 2.62 20.24
C THR A 221 2.09 3.98 20.59
N TYR A 222 0.89 4.27 20.09
CA TYR A 222 0.13 5.48 20.35
C TYR A 222 -1.25 5.16 20.91
N HIS A 223 -1.72 6.05 21.77
CA HIS A 223 -3.10 6.07 22.27
C HIS A 223 -3.78 7.33 21.78
N ILE A 224 -4.74 7.18 20.88
CA ILE A 224 -5.44 8.29 20.22
C ILE A 224 -6.93 8.18 20.52
N ALA A 225 -7.50 9.24 21.08
CA ALA A 225 -8.95 9.34 21.20
C ALA A 225 -9.52 9.83 19.87
N ILE A 226 -10.50 9.12 19.29
CA ILE A 226 -11.06 9.46 17.98
C ILE A 226 -12.59 9.51 18.06
N THR A 227 -13.16 10.60 17.57
CA THR A 227 -14.62 10.77 17.48
C THR A 227 -15.04 10.53 16.05
N VAL A 228 -15.86 9.50 15.84
CA VAL A 228 -16.50 9.19 14.56
C VAL A 228 -18.00 9.41 14.73
N GLY A 229 -18.61 10.21 13.86
CA GLY A 229 -20.05 10.39 13.82
C GLY A 229 -20.77 9.10 13.44
N ASP A 230 -22.06 9.02 13.76
CA ASP A 230 -22.87 7.82 13.46
C ASP A 230 -22.80 7.45 11.98
N ASN A 231 -22.77 8.46 11.10
CA ASN A 231 -22.66 8.29 9.66
C ASN A 231 -21.30 7.81 9.15
N GLY A 232 -20.25 7.74 10.00
CA GLY A 232 -18.88 7.40 9.59
C GLY A 232 -17.95 8.60 9.45
N TYR A 233 -18.46 9.82 9.56
CA TYR A 233 -17.67 11.03 9.43
C TYR A 233 -16.68 11.19 10.60
N ILE A 234 -15.38 11.35 10.34
CA ILE A 234 -14.38 11.55 11.40
C ILE A 234 -14.41 13.01 11.87
N VAL A 235 -14.91 13.24 13.09
CA VAL A 235 -15.15 14.57 13.65
C VAL A 235 -13.89 15.18 14.27
N GLY A 236 -13.04 14.34 14.90
CA GLY A 236 -11.81 14.80 15.53
C GLY A 236 -10.93 13.67 16.04
N ALA A 237 -9.67 14.00 16.33
CA ALA A 237 -8.63 13.15 16.91
C ALA A 237 -7.76 13.98 17.86
N ASN A 238 -7.39 13.43 19.02
CA ASN A 238 -6.34 14.00 19.88
C ASN A 238 -5.50 12.88 20.50
N PRO A 239 -4.20 13.11 20.74
CA PRO A 239 -3.40 12.18 21.53
C PRO A 239 -3.90 12.17 22.97
N THR A 240 -3.72 11.05 23.67
CA THR A 240 -3.97 10.96 25.12
C THR A 240 -2.68 10.67 25.90
N THR A 241 -2.74 10.89 27.21
CA THR A 241 -1.68 10.57 28.18
C THR A 241 -1.99 9.28 28.97
N TRP A 242 -3.08 8.60 28.63
CA TRP A 242 -3.51 7.37 29.28
C TRP A 242 -2.55 6.20 28.97
N PRO A 243 -2.20 5.36 29.97
CA PRO A 243 -2.11 3.91 29.81
C PRO A 243 -3.46 3.24 30.08
#